data_AF-A0A0E2BDA7-F1
#
_entry.id   AF-A0A0E2BDA7-F1
#
_cell.length_a   1.000
_cell.length_b   1.000
_cell.length_c   1.000
_cell.angle_alpha   90.00
_cell.angle_beta   90.00
_cell.angle_gamma   90.00
#
_symmetry.space_group_name_H-M   'P 1'
#
loop_
_entity.id
_entity.type
_entity.pdbx_description
1 polymer ?
#
loop_
_entity_poly.entity_id
_entity_poly.type
_entity_poly.pdbx_seq_one_letter_code
_entity_poly.pdbx_strand_id
1 'polypeptide(L)'
;MNTINPTVQSVTTTPVSQATNPAQAAQSYYQGSQLWDTKWQDLLAKQNTWEQNSLNAILTGILQWNQSITGLENDKVSYLNSIEQTKAQWLANKQIIQNAQTQMRGALQSTITNIRNQENQLKANASSDPGLTSVFGDMDELLEDLQDALNSNASLGTLAQTLGNFFQNQISNATTKADYWNTTKWQETYSTQVLDFKKEVATANLSCSHTSGGGSNWCNGQLSGSQSVIYGSDGNVYGWAATNGGFQNGVLVSSFDPVTISNPAYAELNQQYQSCQAQGERVCWFIWLTYPCSQFGWNGENAPVQSWTSNPNNTSGYYNEGHYIIECNGIELGGSCSGGQGYTLGGECCGNAAFMCGYNKRWHTDDSYSTSVTETFNQSQKDQITNNNNIRNAVLGGYNAAFGLSSQAGNAVAGSATVLETKAWLGGTALNSSNWYGSLGLTNQVQIQTKYKYIDSAMQAKRELLDEYENSDYKHRLHVFVFGQSVEGLGSQVGRIRRRIPSKTVGTGTNKTNYNLQL
;
A
#
# COMPACT_ATOMS: atom_id res chain seq x y z
N MET A 1 -65.93 121.76 97.21
CA MET A 1 -64.86 122.28 96.33
C MET A 1 -64.29 121.10 95.56
N ASN A 2 -64.53 121.09 94.26
CA ASN A 2 -64.10 120.08 93.29
C ASN A 2 -62.59 120.13 93.05
N THR A 3 -62.02 119.01 92.59
CA THR A 3 -61.01 119.06 91.51
C THR A 3 -60.95 117.73 90.76
N ILE A 4 -61.45 117.73 89.52
CA ILE A 4 -61.21 116.70 88.51
C ILE A 4 -59.91 117.06 87.79
N ASN A 5 -59.10 116.05 87.47
CA ASN A 5 -57.80 116.17 86.83
C ASN A 5 -57.92 116.81 85.42
N PRO A 6 -57.22 117.92 85.12
CA PRO A 6 -57.38 118.70 83.88
C PRO A 6 -57.02 117.94 82.60
N THR A 7 -56.28 116.84 82.68
CA THR A 7 -55.94 116.03 81.49
C THR A 7 -57.14 115.25 80.94
N VAL A 8 -58.18 115.01 81.77
CA VAL A 8 -59.41 114.32 81.35
C VAL A 8 -60.29 115.23 80.48
N GLN A 9 -60.07 116.55 80.49
CA GLN A 9 -60.93 117.54 79.83
C GLN A 9 -60.49 117.90 78.40
N SER A 10 -59.29 117.50 77.95
CA SER A 10 -58.74 117.90 76.65
C SER A 10 -59.02 116.95 75.48
N VAL A 11 -59.66 115.80 75.72
CA VAL A 11 -59.71 114.69 74.72
C VAL A 11 -61.12 114.35 74.22
N THR A 12 -62.15 115.10 74.61
CA THR A 12 -63.52 114.88 74.12
C THR A 12 -64.04 116.11 73.37
N THR A 13 -64.02 116.03 72.03
CA THR A 13 -64.39 117.11 71.07
C THR A 13 -65.89 117.20 70.78
N THR A 14 -66.74 116.73 71.68
CA THR A 14 -68.20 116.93 71.65
C THR A 14 -68.60 117.19 73.08
N PRO A 15 -69.34 118.28 73.40
CA PRO A 15 -69.72 118.57 74.77
C PRO A 15 -70.51 117.37 75.26
N VAL A 16 -69.96 116.64 76.22
CA VAL A 16 -70.66 115.52 76.83
C VAL A 16 -71.77 116.13 77.69
N SER A 17 -72.85 116.59 77.04
CA SER A 17 -74.15 116.62 77.67
C SER A 17 -74.42 115.19 78.09
N GLN A 18 -74.64 115.00 79.39
CA GLN A 18 -75.09 113.79 80.05
C GLN A 18 -75.23 112.54 79.16
N ALA A 19 -74.49 111.51 79.59
CA ALA A 19 -74.85 110.12 79.43
C ALA A 19 -74.64 109.52 78.02
N THR A 20 -73.41 109.07 77.74
CA THR A 20 -73.34 107.63 77.40
C THR A 20 -73.87 106.96 78.65
N ASN A 21 -75.13 106.52 78.58
CA ASN A 21 -75.79 105.94 79.74
C ASN A 21 -74.79 104.94 80.34
N PRO A 22 -74.41 105.08 81.62
CA PRO A 22 -73.54 104.12 82.30
C PRO A 22 -73.95 102.67 82.01
N ALA A 23 -75.25 102.42 81.76
CA ALA A 23 -75.77 101.14 81.31
C ALA A 23 -75.25 100.67 79.94
N GLN A 24 -75.17 101.51 78.90
CA GLN A 24 -74.71 101.10 77.56
C GLN A 24 -73.19 100.84 77.53
N ALA A 25 -72.40 101.68 78.20
CA ALA A 25 -70.96 101.47 78.33
C ALA A 25 -70.65 100.22 79.15
N ALA A 26 -71.40 100.00 80.25
CA ALA A 26 -71.33 98.77 81.03
C ALA A 26 -71.72 97.55 80.17
N GLN A 27 -72.78 97.64 79.37
CA GLN A 27 -73.25 96.53 78.54
C GLN A 27 -72.22 96.11 77.46
N SER A 28 -71.59 97.06 76.76
CA SER A 28 -70.51 96.76 75.80
C SER A 28 -69.27 96.18 76.48
N TYR A 29 -68.92 96.67 77.68
CA TYR A 29 -67.82 96.10 78.48
C TYR A 29 -68.13 94.65 78.90
N TYR A 30 -69.35 94.38 79.39
CA TYR A 30 -69.78 93.02 79.74
C TYR A 30 -69.78 92.08 78.52
N GLN A 31 -70.25 92.54 77.35
CA GLN A 31 -70.23 91.75 76.11
C GLN A 31 -68.79 91.47 75.62
N GLY A 32 -67.90 92.46 75.67
CA GLY A 32 -66.48 92.29 75.34
C GLY A 32 -65.78 91.33 76.29
N SER A 33 -66.06 91.45 77.59
CA SER A 33 -65.55 90.53 78.63
C SER A 33 -66.04 89.10 78.40
N GLN A 34 -67.32 88.90 78.07
CA GLN A 34 -67.87 87.57 77.77
C GLN A 34 -67.25 86.96 76.50
N LEU A 35 -67.04 87.77 75.45
CA LEU A 35 -66.40 87.30 74.22
C LEU A 35 -64.93 86.90 74.47
N TRP A 36 -64.20 87.66 75.27
CA TRP A 36 -62.82 87.34 75.65
C TRP A 36 -62.75 86.05 76.47
N ASP A 37 -63.62 85.91 77.46
CA ASP A 37 -63.72 84.70 78.28
C ASP A 37 -64.03 83.47 77.41
N THR A 38 -64.95 83.60 76.46
CA THR A 38 -65.27 82.54 75.49
C THR A 38 -64.06 82.15 74.62
N LYS A 39 -63.31 83.13 74.09
CA LYS A 39 -62.09 82.84 73.31
C LYS A 39 -60.99 82.20 74.14
N TRP A 40 -60.85 82.63 75.40
CA TRP A 40 -59.88 82.04 76.32
C TRP A 40 -60.21 80.58 76.63
N GLN A 41 -61.48 80.27 76.89
CA GLN A 41 -61.95 78.89 77.09
C GLN A 41 -61.74 78.02 75.84
N ASP A 42 -62.00 78.56 74.63
CA ASP A 42 -61.73 77.84 73.37
C ASP A 42 -60.23 77.54 73.18
N LEU A 43 -59.35 78.52 73.45
CA LEU A 43 -57.89 78.31 73.38
C LEU A 43 -57.42 77.28 74.40
N LEU A 44 -57.92 77.33 75.63
CA LEU A 44 -57.60 76.37 76.68
C LEU A 44 -58.07 74.95 76.29
N ALA A 45 -59.26 74.82 75.72
CA ALA A 45 -59.78 73.54 75.22
C ALA A 45 -58.93 72.99 74.06
N LYS A 46 -58.51 73.86 73.12
CA LYS A 46 -57.63 73.49 72.01
C LYS A 46 -56.24 73.07 72.49
N GLN A 47 -55.67 73.78 73.46
CA GLN A 47 -54.41 73.41 74.09
C GLN A 47 -54.51 72.02 74.75
N ASN A 48 -55.51 71.82 75.61
CA ASN A 48 -55.73 70.53 76.28
C ASN A 48 -55.92 69.38 75.26
N THR A 49 -56.64 69.64 74.17
CA THR A 49 -56.83 68.65 73.09
C THR A 49 -55.52 68.34 72.38
N TRP A 50 -54.70 69.35 72.07
CA TRP A 50 -53.39 69.16 71.45
C TRP A 50 -52.43 68.39 72.36
N GLU A 51 -52.41 68.70 73.66
CA GLU A 51 -51.59 68.00 74.66
C GLU A 51 -51.98 66.52 74.77
N GLN A 52 -53.29 66.23 74.85
CA GLN A 52 -53.80 64.86 74.87
C GLN A 52 -53.50 64.09 73.59
N ASN A 53 -53.72 64.71 72.42
CA ASN A 53 -53.43 64.07 71.14
C ASN A 53 -51.93 63.80 70.96
N SER A 54 -51.08 64.74 71.38
CA SER A 54 -49.62 64.60 71.31
C SER A 54 -49.14 63.49 72.25
N LEU A 55 -49.65 63.44 73.48
CA LEU A 55 -49.33 62.38 74.43
C LEU A 55 -49.75 61.01 73.90
N ASN A 56 -50.97 60.88 73.36
CA ASN A 56 -51.47 59.64 72.77
C ASN A 56 -50.63 59.20 71.56
N ALA A 57 -50.22 60.13 70.70
CA ALA A 57 -49.35 59.84 69.55
C ALA A 57 -47.97 59.36 70.01
N ILE A 58 -47.37 60.00 71.02
CA ILE A 58 -46.08 59.59 71.60
C ILE A 58 -46.17 58.20 72.23
N LEU A 59 -47.20 57.95 73.05
CA LEU A 59 -47.40 56.64 73.68
C LEU A 59 -47.60 55.53 72.64
N THR A 60 -48.39 55.81 71.60
CA THR A 60 -48.60 54.88 70.48
C THR A 60 -47.29 54.61 69.74
N GLY A 61 -46.50 55.65 69.46
CA GLY A 61 -45.19 55.53 68.82
C GLY A 61 -44.21 54.69 69.64
N ILE A 62 -44.16 54.89 70.97
CA ILE A 62 -43.32 54.10 71.88
C ILE A 62 -43.73 52.62 71.86
N LEU A 63 -45.03 52.33 71.87
CA LEU A 63 -45.53 50.95 71.80
C LEU A 63 -45.14 50.27 70.47
N GLN A 64 -45.32 50.96 69.35
CA GLN A 64 -44.91 50.46 68.02
C GLN A 64 -43.40 50.23 67.93
N TRP A 65 -42.60 51.12 68.52
CA TRP A 65 -41.15 50.99 68.57
C TRP A 65 -40.73 49.78 69.42
N ASN A 66 -41.31 49.59 70.59
CA ASN A 66 -41.05 48.43 71.44
C ASN A 66 -41.44 47.10 70.77
N GLN A 67 -42.57 47.06 70.06
CA GLN A 67 -42.97 45.89 69.26
C GLN A 67 -41.96 45.60 68.15
N SER A 68 -41.45 46.63 67.47
CA SER A 68 -40.44 46.49 66.42
C SER A 68 -39.12 45.96 66.97
N ILE A 69 -38.66 46.46 68.12
CA ILE A 69 -37.46 45.96 68.81
C ILE A 69 -37.63 44.47 69.16
N THR A 70 -38.76 44.11 69.76
CA THR A 70 -39.05 42.71 70.12
C THR A 70 -39.05 41.80 68.88
N GLY A 71 -39.61 42.28 67.76
CA GLY A 71 -39.57 41.56 66.47
C GLY A 71 -38.13 41.31 65.99
N LEU A 72 -37.28 42.34 66.00
CA LEU A 72 -35.88 42.23 65.60
C LEU A 72 -35.07 41.30 66.51
N GLU A 73 -35.35 41.28 67.81
CA GLU A 73 -34.72 40.34 68.75
C GLU A 73 -35.07 38.89 68.43
N ASN A 74 -36.33 38.61 68.10
CA ASN A 74 -36.78 37.28 67.69
C ASN A 74 -36.16 36.85 66.35
N ASP A 75 -36.12 37.75 65.37
CA ASP A 75 -35.50 37.48 64.06
C ASP A 75 -34.00 37.18 64.21
N LYS A 76 -33.30 37.93 65.07
CA LYS A 76 -31.88 37.68 65.39
C LYS A 76 -31.68 36.29 66.00
N VAL A 77 -32.51 35.89 66.96
CA VAL A 77 -32.42 34.56 67.59
C VAL A 77 -32.68 33.46 66.56
N SER A 78 -33.69 33.61 65.70
CA SER A 78 -34.00 32.67 64.62
C SER A 78 -32.82 32.52 63.64
N TYR A 79 -32.21 33.64 63.23
CA TYR A 79 -31.05 33.64 62.35
C TYR A 79 -29.83 32.95 62.97
N LEU A 80 -29.51 33.23 64.23
CA LEU A 80 -28.41 32.59 64.94
C LEU A 80 -28.60 31.07 65.07
N ASN A 81 -29.83 30.63 65.38
CA ASN A 81 -30.16 29.20 65.44
C ASN A 81 -29.96 28.51 64.08
N SER A 82 -30.35 29.16 62.97
CA SER A 82 -30.16 28.65 61.61
C SER A 82 -28.67 28.49 61.24
N ILE A 83 -27.82 29.45 61.63
CA ILE A 83 -26.36 29.35 61.46
C ILE A 83 -25.81 28.16 62.25
N GLU A 84 -26.24 27.98 63.50
CA GLU A 84 -25.76 26.87 64.34
C GLU A 84 -26.14 25.50 63.76
N GLN A 85 -27.36 25.37 63.25
CA GLN A 85 -27.81 24.17 62.53
C GLN A 85 -26.97 23.91 61.28
N THR A 86 -26.72 24.94 60.47
CA THR A 86 -25.88 24.82 59.26
C THR A 86 -24.46 24.39 59.61
N LYS A 87 -23.87 24.95 60.67
CA LYS A 87 -22.55 24.56 61.17
C LYS A 87 -22.52 23.11 61.64
N ALA A 88 -23.55 22.66 62.37
CA ALA A 88 -23.65 21.27 62.82
C ALA A 88 -23.73 20.30 61.64
N GLN A 89 -24.52 20.62 60.60
CA GLN A 89 -24.58 19.84 59.36
C GLN A 89 -23.23 19.78 58.64
N TRP A 90 -22.51 20.90 58.55
CA TRP A 90 -21.21 20.94 57.90
C TRP A 90 -20.17 20.09 58.65
N LEU A 91 -20.16 20.13 59.98
CA LEU A 91 -19.31 19.28 60.81
C LEU A 91 -19.66 17.79 60.65
N ALA A 92 -20.94 17.43 60.61
CA ALA A 92 -21.38 16.07 60.34
C ALA A 92 -20.94 15.58 58.95
N ASN A 93 -21.13 16.41 57.91
CA ASN A 93 -20.68 16.10 56.54
C ASN A 93 -19.16 15.92 56.47
N LYS A 94 -18.39 16.77 57.17
CA LYS A 94 -16.94 16.63 57.27
C LYS A 94 -16.55 15.28 57.88
N GLN A 95 -17.21 14.86 58.96
CA GLN A 95 -16.94 13.57 59.59
C GLN A 95 -17.28 12.39 58.66
N ILE A 96 -18.40 12.47 57.93
CA ILE A 96 -18.78 11.44 56.95
C ILE A 96 -17.71 11.30 55.87
N ILE A 97 -17.20 12.41 55.33
CA ILE A 97 -16.13 12.41 54.32
C ILE A 97 -14.84 11.82 54.89
N GLN A 98 -14.47 12.16 56.12
CA GLN A 98 -13.27 11.61 56.78
C GLN A 98 -13.39 10.10 57.03
N ASN A 99 -14.57 9.63 57.45
CA ASN A 99 -14.83 8.21 57.64
C ASN A 99 -14.77 7.45 56.31
N ALA A 100 -15.39 7.99 55.26
CA ALA A 100 -15.35 7.42 53.91
C ALA A 100 -13.90 7.35 53.38
N GLN A 101 -13.10 8.41 53.56
CA GLN A 101 -11.69 8.42 53.16
C GLN A 101 -10.88 7.36 53.90
N THR A 102 -11.11 7.19 55.21
CA THR A 102 -10.43 6.17 56.02
C THR A 102 -10.81 4.76 55.59
N GLN A 103 -12.11 4.52 55.36
CA GLN A 103 -12.61 3.22 54.87
C GLN A 103 -12.06 2.89 53.48
N MET A 104 -12.05 3.84 52.55
CA MET A 104 -11.48 3.63 51.21
C MET A 104 -9.99 3.34 51.27
N ARG A 105 -9.22 4.06 52.10
CA ARG A 105 -7.78 3.76 52.31
C ARG A 105 -7.58 2.36 52.87
N GLY A 106 -8.36 1.96 53.87
CA GLY A 106 -8.29 0.62 54.46
C GLY A 106 -8.64 -0.48 53.44
N ALA A 107 -9.68 -0.26 52.64
CA ALA A 107 -10.07 -1.17 51.56
C ALA A 107 -8.96 -1.28 50.50
N LEU A 108 -8.42 -0.15 50.03
CA LEU A 108 -7.30 -0.10 49.07
C LEU A 108 -6.07 -0.86 49.59
N GLN A 109 -5.69 -0.64 50.85
CA GLN A 109 -4.57 -1.33 51.48
C GLN A 109 -4.77 -2.85 51.54
N SER A 110 -5.99 -3.29 51.89
CA SER A 110 -6.36 -4.71 51.90
C SER A 110 -6.29 -5.31 50.48
N THR A 111 -6.86 -4.61 49.49
CA THR A 111 -6.81 -5.03 48.09
C THR A 111 -5.39 -5.16 47.56
N ILE A 112 -4.51 -4.17 47.81
CA ILE A 112 -3.09 -4.22 47.38
C ILE A 112 -2.38 -5.41 48.02
N THR A 113 -2.62 -5.66 49.32
CA THR A 113 -2.03 -6.81 50.02
C THR A 113 -2.48 -8.14 49.40
N ASN A 114 -3.76 -8.26 49.08
CA ASN A 114 -4.30 -9.45 48.42
C ASN A 114 -3.73 -9.65 47.01
N ILE A 115 -3.64 -8.59 46.22
CA ILE A 115 -3.05 -8.64 44.87
C ILE A 115 -1.58 -9.07 44.96
N ARG A 116 -0.79 -8.50 45.87
CA ARG A 116 0.62 -8.86 46.06
C ARG A 116 0.78 -10.33 46.48
N ASN A 117 -0.12 -10.86 47.30
CA ASN A 117 -0.12 -12.28 47.67
C ASN A 117 -0.43 -13.19 46.46
N GLN A 118 -1.42 -12.84 45.64
CA GLN A 118 -1.76 -13.58 44.43
C GLN A 118 -0.62 -13.52 43.40
N GLU A 119 -0.03 -12.35 43.22
CA GLU A 119 1.13 -12.15 42.36
C GLU A 119 2.30 -13.05 42.77
N ASN A 120 2.66 -13.08 44.05
CA ASN A 120 3.73 -13.92 44.55
C ASN A 120 3.47 -15.42 44.29
N GLN A 121 2.22 -15.87 44.41
CA GLN A 121 1.83 -17.24 44.05
C GLN A 121 1.98 -17.50 42.55
N LEU A 122 1.59 -16.55 41.70
CA LEU A 122 1.71 -16.67 40.25
C LEU A 122 3.18 -16.66 39.79
N LYS A 123 4.02 -15.80 40.35
CA LYS A 123 5.48 -15.76 40.09
C LYS A 123 6.16 -17.08 40.42
N ALA A 124 5.82 -17.67 41.57
CA ALA A 124 6.36 -18.97 41.97
C ALA A 124 6.04 -20.04 40.92
N ASN A 125 4.83 -20.01 40.37
CA ASN A 125 4.36 -20.96 39.36
C ASN A 125 4.88 -20.67 37.94
N ALA A 126 5.25 -19.43 37.63
CA ALA A 126 5.66 -18.98 36.28
C ALA A 126 7.18 -18.78 36.12
N SER A 127 7.98 -19.11 37.15
CA SER A 127 9.42 -18.83 37.25
C SER A 127 10.31 -19.34 36.10
N SER A 128 9.82 -20.25 35.25
CA SER A 128 10.52 -20.74 34.06
C SER A 128 10.24 -19.97 32.77
N ASP A 129 9.31 -19.00 32.76
CA ASP A 129 8.93 -18.23 31.57
C ASP A 129 9.38 -16.75 31.69
N PRO A 130 10.40 -16.33 30.91
CA PRO A 130 10.91 -14.97 30.92
C PRO A 130 9.87 -13.91 30.51
N GLY A 131 8.91 -14.28 29.64
CA GLY A 131 7.88 -13.37 29.15
C GLY A 131 6.83 -13.05 30.21
N LEU A 132 6.41 -14.05 30.99
CA LEU A 132 5.53 -13.82 32.14
C LEU A 132 6.23 -13.02 33.25
N THR A 133 7.53 -13.24 33.45
CA THR A 133 8.33 -12.52 34.45
C THR A 133 8.35 -11.00 34.21
N SER A 134 8.40 -10.58 32.93
CA SER A 134 8.32 -9.14 32.55
C SER A 134 6.97 -8.51 32.89
N VAL A 135 5.85 -9.21 32.70
CA VAL A 135 4.50 -8.69 33.00
C VAL A 135 4.31 -8.46 34.49
N PHE A 136 4.94 -9.29 35.32
CA PHE A 136 4.93 -9.08 36.76
C PHE A 136 5.78 -7.88 37.21
N GLY A 137 6.84 -7.53 36.48
CA GLY A 137 7.65 -6.34 36.79
C GLY A 137 6.86 -5.03 36.71
N ASP A 138 6.03 -4.86 35.68
CA ASP A 138 5.15 -3.68 35.55
C ASP A 138 4.12 -3.61 36.70
N MET A 139 3.65 -4.77 37.18
CA MET A 139 2.67 -4.85 38.26
C MET A 139 3.31 -4.61 39.64
N ASP A 140 4.54 -5.07 39.85
CA ASP A 140 5.35 -4.75 41.03
C ASP A 140 5.50 -3.23 41.19
N GLU A 141 5.90 -2.55 40.12
CA GLU A 141 6.10 -1.10 40.12
C GLU A 141 4.80 -0.35 40.47
N LEU A 142 3.65 -0.76 39.89
CA LEU A 142 2.35 -0.20 40.28
C LEU A 142 2.02 -0.44 41.76
N LEU A 143 2.20 -1.67 42.24
CA LEU A 143 1.85 -2.02 43.62
C LEU A 143 2.76 -1.33 44.62
N GLU A 144 4.02 -1.08 44.26
CA GLU A 144 4.97 -0.29 45.03
C GLU A 144 4.56 1.18 45.07
N ASP A 145 4.28 1.80 43.92
CA ASP A 145 3.81 3.19 43.83
C ASP A 145 2.51 3.42 44.61
N LEU A 146 1.55 2.49 44.54
CA LEU A 146 0.30 2.57 45.30
C LEU A 146 0.54 2.40 46.80
N GLN A 147 1.45 1.51 47.20
CA GLN A 147 1.82 1.31 48.59
C GLN A 147 2.49 2.55 49.17
N ASP A 148 3.38 3.20 48.41
CA ASP A 148 4.05 4.42 48.79
C ASP A 148 3.10 5.63 48.85
N ALA A 149 2.17 5.74 47.90
CA ALA A 149 1.11 6.74 47.95
C ALA A 149 0.19 6.57 49.18
N LEU A 150 -0.10 5.33 49.58
CA LEU A 150 -0.86 5.04 50.79
C LEU A 150 -0.06 5.36 52.05
N ASN A 151 1.20 4.94 52.12
CA ASN A 151 2.10 5.15 53.27
C ASN A 151 2.39 6.65 53.52
N SER A 152 2.51 7.43 52.45
CA SER A 152 2.71 8.89 52.50
C SER A 152 1.42 9.68 52.75
N ASN A 153 0.30 8.98 52.95
CA ASN A 153 -1.01 9.57 53.18
C ASN A 153 -1.50 10.47 52.01
N ALA A 154 -1.08 10.18 50.77
CA ALA A 154 -1.37 10.96 49.57
C ALA A 154 -2.88 11.15 49.31
N SER A 155 -3.24 12.21 48.58
CA SER A 155 -4.64 12.50 48.26
C SER A 155 -5.28 11.38 47.42
N LEU A 156 -6.61 11.25 47.48
CA LEU A 156 -7.32 10.27 46.66
C LEU A 156 -7.13 10.52 45.15
N GLY A 157 -6.98 11.79 44.75
CA GLY A 157 -6.68 12.17 43.37
C GLY A 157 -5.30 11.69 42.93
N THR A 158 -4.31 11.71 43.82
CA THR A 158 -2.96 11.18 43.55
C THR A 158 -3.01 9.67 43.31
N LEU A 159 -3.72 8.92 44.14
CA LEU A 159 -3.91 7.47 43.97
C LEU A 159 -4.61 7.14 42.63
N ALA A 160 -5.66 7.90 42.28
CA ALA A 160 -6.35 7.74 41.01
C ALA A 160 -5.45 8.07 39.80
N GLN A 161 -4.56 9.05 39.95
CA GLN A 161 -3.61 9.42 38.91
C GLN A 161 -2.54 8.34 38.70
N THR A 162 -2.01 7.74 39.77
CA THR A 162 -1.07 6.60 39.68
C THR A 162 -1.70 5.42 38.92
N LEU A 163 -2.93 5.03 39.27
CA LEU A 163 -3.68 3.99 38.55
C LEU A 163 -3.92 4.39 37.08
N GLY A 164 -4.32 5.63 36.83
CA GLY A 164 -4.58 6.14 35.49
C GLY A 164 -3.33 6.08 34.59
N ASN A 165 -2.18 6.51 35.11
CA ASN A 165 -0.91 6.47 34.38
C ASN A 165 -0.51 5.03 34.03
N PHE A 166 -0.64 4.10 34.98
CA PHE A 166 -0.36 2.69 34.73
C PHE A 166 -1.23 2.12 33.61
N PHE A 167 -2.57 2.30 33.67
CA PHE A 167 -3.45 1.78 32.62
C PHE A 167 -3.17 2.41 31.25
N GLN A 168 -2.83 3.70 31.20
CA GLN A 168 -2.45 4.36 29.95
C GLN A 168 -1.14 3.79 29.36
N ASN A 169 -0.15 3.50 30.21
CA ASN A 169 1.08 2.84 29.78
C ASN A 169 0.82 1.42 29.28
N GLN A 170 -0.05 0.67 29.95
CA GLN A 170 -0.47 -0.67 29.50
C GLN A 170 -1.18 -0.62 28.15
N ILE A 171 -2.08 0.36 27.94
CA ILE A 171 -2.74 0.59 26.65
C ILE A 171 -1.69 0.91 25.58
N SER A 172 -0.76 1.82 25.83
CA SER A 172 0.27 2.20 24.87
C SER A 172 1.19 1.02 24.48
N ASN A 173 1.59 0.19 25.45
CA ASN A 173 2.40 -1.00 25.20
C ASN A 173 1.61 -2.05 24.37
N ALA A 174 0.35 -2.30 24.72
CA ALA A 174 -0.52 -3.18 23.96
C ALA A 174 -0.72 -2.70 22.53
N THR A 175 -0.98 -1.40 22.32
CA THR A 175 -1.08 -0.80 20.98
C THR A 175 0.21 -1.00 20.18
N THR A 176 1.38 -0.74 20.78
CA THR A 176 2.67 -0.91 20.12
C THR A 176 2.92 -2.37 19.69
N LYS A 177 2.56 -3.33 20.55
CA LYS A 177 2.65 -4.76 20.23
C LYS A 177 1.67 -5.13 19.11
N ALA A 178 0.42 -4.68 19.19
CA ALA A 178 -0.57 -4.91 18.16
C ALA A 178 -0.12 -4.33 16.80
N ASP A 179 0.41 -3.11 16.77
CA ASP A 179 0.93 -2.47 15.55
C ASP A 179 2.13 -3.23 14.98
N TYR A 180 3.03 -3.71 15.84
CA TYR A 180 4.12 -4.58 15.44
C TYR A 180 3.57 -5.84 14.74
N TRP A 181 2.57 -6.51 15.30
CA TRP A 181 2.00 -7.73 14.69
C TRP A 181 1.15 -7.45 13.45
N ASN A 182 0.47 -6.31 13.38
CA ASN A 182 -0.36 -5.91 12.25
C ASN A 182 0.42 -5.54 10.98
N THR A 183 1.72 -5.29 11.11
CA THR A 183 2.56 -4.97 9.96
C THR A 183 3.06 -6.26 9.28
N THR A 184 2.74 -6.44 7.99
CA THR A 184 3.22 -7.56 7.17
C THR A 184 4.74 -7.71 7.27
N LYS A 185 5.19 -8.92 7.63
CA LYS A 185 6.62 -9.22 7.83
C LYS A 185 7.27 -9.66 6.53
N TRP A 186 8.03 -8.74 5.96
CA TRP A 186 8.80 -9.00 4.75
C TRP A 186 10.20 -9.48 5.10
N GLN A 187 10.70 -10.43 4.32
CA GLN A 187 12.07 -10.90 4.34
C GLN A 187 12.67 -10.78 2.95
N GLU A 188 13.99 -10.57 2.90
CA GLU A 188 14.75 -10.54 1.66
C GLU A 188 15.66 -11.76 1.57
N THR A 189 15.75 -12.36 0.39
CA THR A 189 16.68 -13.47 0.12
C THR A 189 17.23 -13.36 -1.29
N TYR A 190 18.22 -14.18 -1.60
CA TYR A 190 18.85 -14.27 -2.91
C TYR A 190 18.66 -15.68 -3.46
N SER A 191 18.25 -15.78 -4.73
CA SER A 191 18.38 -17.01 -5.51
C SER A 191 19.54 -16.85 -6.47
N THR A 192 20.40 -17.87 -6.57
CA THR A 192 21.56 -17.87 -7.47
C THR A 192 21.41 -19.00 -8.47
N GLN A 193 21.49 -18.66 -9.76
CA GLN A 193 21.60 -19.62 -10.84
C GLN A 193 22.98 -19.49 -11.49
N VAL A 194 23.52 -20.61 -11.93
CA VAL A 194 24.77 -20.67 -12.66
C VAL A 194 24.46 -21.08 -14.10
N LEU A 195 24.81 -20.23 -15.07
CA LEU A 195 24.64 -20.48 -16.50
C LEU A 195 25.98 -20.41 -17.21
N ASP A 196 26.16 -21.25 -18.22
CA ASP A 196 27.34 -21.21 -19.08
C ASP A 196 27.10 -20.28 -20.27
N PHE A 197 28.00 -19.32 -20.45
CA PHE A 197 28.11 -18.49 -21.63
C PHE A 197 29.09 -19.11 -22.63
N LYS A 198 28.74 -19.11 -23.92
CA LYS A 198 29.65 -19.47 -25.02
C LYS A 198 29.60 -18.44 -26.13
N LYS A 199 30.75 -17.85 -26.48
CA LYS A 199 30.84 -16.89 -27.59
C LYS A 199 30.67 -17.58 -28.95
N GLU A 200 31.23 -18.77 -29.08
CA GLU A 200 31.04 -19.65 -30.24
C GLU A 200 29.86 -20.59 -29.96
N VAL A 201 28.76 -20.38 -30.69
CA VAL A 201 27.49 -21.08 -30.43
C VAL A 201 27.21 -22.18 -31.44
N ALA A 202 27.84 -22.15 -32.61
CA ALA A 202 27.73 -23.17 -33.64
C ALA A 202 28.95 -23.15 -34.58
N THR A 203 28.88 -23.96 -35.62
CA THR A 203 29.93 -24.10 -36.63
C THR A 203 29.31 -24.03 -38.02
N ALA A 204 29.94 -23.25 -38.89
CA ALA A 204 29.65 -23.15 -40.32
C ALA A 204 30.63 -24.02 -41.09
N ASN A 205 30.15 -24.77 -42.08
CA ASN A 205 31.02 -25.55 -42.96
C ASN A 205 31.16 -24.84 -44.31
N LEU A 206 32.38 -24.42 -44.62
CA LEU A 206 32.73 -23.72 -45.86
C LEU A 206 33.36 -24.71 -46.84
N SER A 207 32.85 -24.73 -48.06
CA SER A 207 33.37 -25.58 -49.15
C SER A 207 33.53 -24.79 -50.43
N CYS A 208 34.62 -25.04 -51.16
CA CYS A 208 34.89 -24.50 -52.48
C CYS A 208 35.20 -25.65 -53.44
N SER A 209 34.47 -25.72 -54.56
CA SER A 209 34.65 -26.74 -55.58
C SER A 209 34.98 -26.10 -56.92
N HIS A 210 36.17 -26.41 -57.44
CA HIS A 210 36.56 -26.10 -58.81
C HIS A 210 35.73 -26.93 -59.79
N THR A 211 35.21 -26.30 -60.84
CA THR A 211 34.23 -26.94 -61.74
C THR A 211 34.80 -27.13 -63.15
N SER A 212 35.48 -26.14 -63.72
CA SER A 212 36.08 -26.24 -65.05
C SER A 212 37.06 -25.09 -65.34
N GLY A 213 38.07 -25.34 -66.16
CA GLY A 213 39.06 -24.35 -66.57
C GLY A 213 40.49 -24.87 -66.53
N GLY A 214 41.38 -24.30 -67.33
CA GLY A 214 42.82 -24.63 -67.35
C GLY A 214 43.67 -23.74 -66.44
N GLY A 215 43.05 -22.76 -65.77
CA GLY A 215 43.70 -21.84 -64.85
C GLY A 215 44.12 -22.47 -63.51
N SER A 216 44.86 -21.71 -62.70
CA SER A 216 45.23 -22.10 -61.34
C SER A 216 43.99 -22.21 -60.45
N ASN A 217 43.78 -23.37 -59.80
CA ASN A 217 42.64 -23.64 -58.93
C ASN A 217 42.42 -22.56 -57.85
N TRP A 218 41.48 -21.65 -58.10
CA TRP A 218 41.14 -20.52 -57.21
C TRP A 218 40.66 -20.95 -55.82
N CYS A 219 40.14 -22.18 -55.66
CA CYS A 219 39.76 -22.69 -54.34
C CYS A 219 40.95 -22.88 -53.40
N ASN A 220 42.18 -23.00 -53.90
CA ASN A 220 43.37 -23.14 -53.06
C ASN A 220 43.67 -21.88 -52.22
N GLY A 221 43.16 -20.71 -52.62
CA GLY A 221 43.29 -19.46 -51.86
C GLY A 221 42.09 -19.14 -50.96
N GLN A 222 41.06 -19.98 -50.96
CA GLN A 222 39.81 -19.74 -50.23
C GLN A 222 39.80 -20.48 -48.89
N LEU A 223 39.11 -19.90 -47.91
CA LEU A 223 38.85 -20.54 -46.62
C LEU A 223 38.04 -21.82 -46.83
N SER A 224 38.43 -22.91 -46.16
CA SER A 224 37.69 -24.17 -46.24
C SER A 224 37.62 -24.84 -44.86
N GLY A 225 36.60 -25.69 -44.69
CA GLY A 225 36.36 -26.42 -43.45
C GLY A 225 35.49 -25.66 -42.45
N SER A 226 35.58 -26.08 -41.19
CA SER A 226 34.73 -25.61 -40.11
C SER A 226 35.16 -24.24 -39.58
N GLN A 227 34.22 -23.30 -39.54
CA GLN A 227 34.40 -21.94 -39.02
C GLN A 227 33.41 -21.65 -37.88
N SER A 228 33.81 -20.83 -36.92
CA SER A 228 32.96 -20.50 -35.77
C SER A 228 31.79 -19.59 -36.17
N VAL A 229 30.62 -19.85 -35.58
CA VAL A 229 29.44 -18.97 -35.59
C VAL A 229 29.36 -18.28 -34.24
N ILE A 230 29.30 -16.94 -34.24
CA ILE A 230 29.51 -16.10 -33.06
C ILE A 230 28.20 -15.50 -32.56
N TYR A 231 27.96 -15.60 -31.26
CA TYR A 231 26.91 -14.85 -30.57
C TYR A 231 27.42 -13.45 -30.23
N GLY A 232 26.79 -12.41 -30.76
CA GLY A 232 27.20 -11.01 -30.61
C GLY A 232 26.74 -10.34 -29.32
N SER A 233 27.34 -9.18 -28.99
CA SER A 233 26.95 -8.35 -27.85
C SER A 233 25.55 -7.74 -27.99
N ASP A 234 25.04 -7.65 -29.20
CA ASP A 234 23.68 -7.17 -29.47
C ASP A 234 22.63 -8.27 -29.30
N GLY A 235 23.03 -9.53 -29.09
CA GLY A 235 22.17 -10.69 -28.94
C GLY A 235 21.87 -11.43 -30.24
N ASN A 236 22.44 -10.97 -31.36
CA ASN A 236 22.32 -11.62 -32.66
C ASN A 236 23.37 -12.72 -32.83
N VAL A 237 23.09 -13.67 -33.72
CA VAL A 237 24.04 -14.73 -34.08
C VAL A 237 24.58 -14.44 -35.47
N TYR A 238 25.90 -14.44 -35.59
CA TYR A 238 26.64 -14.09 -36.80
C TYR A 238 27.39 -15.31 -37.33
N GLY A 239 27.04 -15.70 -38.55
CA GLY A 239 27.63 -16.78 -39.30
C GLY A 239 28.35 -16.29 -40.55
N TRP A 240 28.37 -17.15 -41.55
CA TRP A 240 29.07 -16.97 -42.81
C TRP A 240 28.10 -17.03 -43.99
N ALA A 241 28.47 -16.42 -45.12
CA ALA A 241 27.76 -16.60 -46.37
C ALA A 241 28.75 -16.82 -47.53
N ALA A 242 28.35 -17.65 -48.48
CA ALA A 242 29.02 -17.78 -49.77
C ALA A 242 28.62 -16.61 -50.69
N THR A 243 29.60 -16.05 -51.40
CA THR A 243 29.41 -14.95 -52.37
C THR A 243 30.02 -15.33 -53.71
N ASN A 244 29.72 -14.56 -54.77
CA ASN A 244 30.36 -14.71 -56.07
C ASN A 244 31.80 -14.17 -55.99
N GLY A 245 32.71 -14.95 -55.40
CA GLY A 245 34.09 -14.56 -55.18
C GLY A 245 34.75 -15.12 -53.91
N GLY A 246 33.98 -15.79 -53.02
CA GLY A 246 34.52 -16.35 -51.78
C GLY A 246 33.49 -16.41 -50.65
N PHE A 247 33.94 -16.10 -49.43
CA PHE A 247 33.12 -16.16 -48.21
C PHE A 247 33.09 -14.82 -47.48
N GLN A 248 31.92 -14.46 -46.97
CA GLN A 248 31.71 -13.30 -46.11
C GLN A 248 31.46 -13.77 -44.67
N ASN A 249 32.23 -13.20 -43.73
CA ASN A 249 32.01 -13.38 -42.29
C ASN A 249 31.08 -12.30 -41.73
N GLY A 250 30.42 -12.58 -40.60
CA GLY A 250 29.61 -11.61 -39.86
C GLY A 250 28.18 -11.48 -40.41
N VAL A 251 27.68 -12.49 -41.11
CA VAL A 251 26.35 -12.47 -41.71
C VAL A 251 25.31 -12.86 -40.65
N LEU A 252 24.23 -12.09 -40.55
CA LEU A 252 23.18 -12.36 -39.56
C LEU A 252 22.45 -13.68 -39.88
N VAL A 253 22.42 -14.58 -38.91
CA VAL A 253 21.62 -15.81 -38.97
C VAL A 253 20.18 -15.47 -38.59
N SER A 254 19.29 -15.47 -39.58
CA SER A 254 17.90 -15.01 -39.42
C SER A 254 16.94 -16.06 -38.87
N SER A 255 17.29 -17.34 -38.95
CA SER A 255 16.54 -18.47 -38.39
C SER A 255 17.51 -19.51 -37.84
N PHE A 256 17.12 -20.31 -36.85
CA PHE A 256 17.88 -21.47 -36.40
C PHE A 256 17.23 -22.80 -36.82
N ASP A 257 16.01 -22.73 -37.32
CA ASP A 257 15.26 -23.88 -37.80
C ASP A 257 15.31 -23.95 -39.33
N PRO A 258 15.48 -25.15 -39.89
CA PRO A 258 15.29 -25.36 -41.32
C PRO A 258 13.88 -24.94 -41.72
N VAL A 259 13.77 -24.23 -42.84
CA VAL A 259 12.48 -23.79 -43.38
C VAL A 259 12.11 -24.71 -44.53
N THR A 260 11.00 -25.42 -44.39
CA THR A 260 10.42 -26.18 -45.48
C THR A 260 9.56 -25.25 -46.33
N ILE A 261 10.01 -24.98 -47.56
CA ILE A 261 9.25 -24.19 -48.52
C ILE A 261 8.51 -25.18 -49.41
N SER A 262 7.19 -25.19 -49.29
CA SER A 262 6.31 -25.91 -50.21
C SER A 262 6.00 -25.03 -51.41
N ASN A 263 6.23 -25.53 -52.62
CA ASN A 263 5.87 -24.80 -53.83
C ASN A 263 4.44 -25.20 -54.27
N PRO A 264 3.43 -24.35 -54.06
CA PRO A 264 2.05 -24.68 -54.41
C PRO A 264 1.84 -24.90 -55.91
N ALA A 265 2.70 -24.34 -56.78
CA ALA A 265 2.62 -24.56 -58.23
C ALA A 265 2.87 -26.02 -58.64
N TYR A 266 3.51 -26.83 -57.77
CA TYR A 266 3.75 -28.26 -58.00
C TYR A 266 2.73 -29.16 -57.30
N ALA A 267 1.75 -28.61 -56.57
CA ALA A 267 0.75 -29.43 -55.85
C ALA A 267 -0.16 -30.20 -56.81
N GLU A 268 -0.64 -29.55 -57.88
CA GLU A 268 -1.45 -30.19 -58.92
C GLU A 268 -0.63 -31.22 -59.71
N LEU A 269 0.62 -30.89 -60.02
CA LEU A 269 1.53 -31.80 -60.71
C LEU A 269 1.86 -33.04 -59.86
N ASN A 270 1.97 -32.89 -58.54
CA ASN A 270 2.17 -34.01 -57.61
C ASN A 270 0.92 -34.90 -57.48
N GLN A 271 -0.28 -34.33 -57.50
CA GLN A 271 -1.52 -35.12 -57.56
C GLN A 271 -1.60 -35.93 -58.86
N GLN A 272 -1.22 -35.33 -59.99
CA GLN A 272 -1.11 -36.05 -61.27
C GLN A 272 -0.11 -37.21 -61.17
N TYR A 273 1.09 -36.97 -60.61
CA TYR A 273 2.08 -38.02 -60.38
C TYR A 273 1.54 -39.18 -59.52
N GLN A 274 0.88 -38.90 -58.40
CA GLN A 274 0.30 -39.94 -57.54
C GLN A 274 -0.81 -40.73 -58.23
N SER A 275 -1.65 -40.07 -59.02
CA SER A 275 -2.67 -40.76 -59.83
C SER A 275 -2.06 -41.68 -60.88
N CYS A 276 -0.98 -41.26 -61.52
CA CYS A 276 -0.21 -42.06 -62.47
C CYS A 276 0.45 -43.26 -61.79
N GLN A 277 1.00 -43.07 -60.60
CA GLN A 277 1.60 -44.13 -59.80
C GLN A 277 0.56 -45.19 -59.40
N ALA A 278 -0.61 -44.76 -58.89
CA ALA A 278 -1.70 -45.65 -58.51
C ALA A 278 -2.29 -46.43 -59.70
N GLN A 279 -2.30 -45.82 -60.90
CA GLN A 279 -2.71 -46.50 -62.13
C GLN A 279 -1.61 -47.43 -62.66
N GLY A 280 -0.33 -47.10 -62.48
CA GLY A 280 0.79 -47.94 -62.89
C GLY A 280 0.89 -49.24 -62.11
N GLU A 281 0.50 -49.22 -60.83
CA GLU A 281 0.39 -50.42 -59.99
C GLU A 281 -0.80 -51.31 -60.37
N ARG A 282 -1.86 -50.75 -60.99
CA ARG A 282 -3.10 -51.49 -61.32
C ARG A 282 -3.21 -51.92 -62.78
N VAL A 283 -2.65 -51.17 -63.72
CA VAL A 283 -2.90 -51.28 -65.18
C VAL A 283 -1.59 -51.51 -65.97
N CYS A 284 -0.48 -51.84 -65.29
CA CYS A 284 0.86 -52.07 -65.84
C CYS A 284 1.60 -50.83 -66.39
N TRP A 285 2.91 -51.00 -66.60
CA TRP A 285 3.92 -49.98 -66.92
C TRP A 285 3.60 -49.05 -68.10
N PHE A 286 2.69 -49.45 -69.01
CA PHE A 286 2.28 -48.65 -70.17
C PHE A 286 1.64 -47.30 -69.79
N ILE A 287 1.11 -47.16 -68.56
CA ILE A 287 0.51 -45.88 -68.14
C ILE A 287 1.52 -44.72 -68.19
N TRP A 288 2.80 -44.99 -67.90
CA TRP A 288 3.88 -44.00 -67.93
C TRP A 288 4.23 -43.54 -69.35
N LEU A 289 3.67 -44.15 -70.40
CA LEU A 289 3.81 -43.72 -71.79
C LEU A 289 2.65 -42.84 -72.27
N THR A 290 1.60 -42.70 -71.46
CA THR A 290 0.37 -41.98 -71.83
C THR A 290 0.29 -40.63 -71.12
N TYR A 291 -0.21 -39.61 -71.81
CA TYR A 291 -0.44 -38.29 -71.21
C TYR A 291 -1.59 -38.37 -70.20
N PRO A 292 -1.49 -37.78 -68.99
CA PRO A 292 -0.44 -36.86 -68.53
C PRO A 292 0.79 -37.53 -67.89
N CYS A 293 0.79 -38.84 -67.67
CA CYS A 293 1.85 -39.55 -66.93
C CYS A 293 3.21 -39.60 -67.64
N SER A 294 3.24 -39.49 -68.97
CA SER A 294 4.47 -39.44 -69.76
C SER A 294 5.39 -38.27 -69.44
N GLN A 295 4.86 -37.21 -68.81
CA GLN A 295 5.66 -36.06 -68.38
C GLN A 295 6.60 -36.37 -67.20
N PHE A 296 6.41 -37.51 -66.51
CA PHE A 296 7.20 -37.92 -65.35
C PHE A 296 8.31 -38.94 -65.67
N GLY A 297 8.60 -39.16 -66.95
CA GLY A 297 9.63 -40.10 -67.41
C GLY A 297 9.15 -41.56 -67.43
N TRP A 298 10.00 -42.43 -67.99
CA TRP A 298 9.75 -43.88 -68.01
C TRP A 298 9.73 -44.39 -66.56
N ASN A 299 8.58 -44.90 -66.10
CA ASN A 299 8.37 -45.35 -64.72
C ASN A 299 8.35 -44.27 -63.62
N GLY A 300 8.12 -43.00 -63.98
CA GLY A 300 7.92 -41.96 -62.97
C GLY A 300 9.19 -41.52 -62.25
N GLU A 301 10.35 -41.68 -62.88
CA GLU A 301 11.66 -41.30 -62.34
C GLU A 301 11.76 -39.79 -62.04
N ASN A 302 10.97 -38.95 -62.73
CA ASN A 302 10.93 -37.51 -62.54
C ASN A 302 9.78 -37.10 -61.62
N ALA A 303 9.80 -37.57 -60.37
CA ALA A 303 8.81 -37.17 -59.37
C ALA A 303 8.89 -35.64 -59.11
N PRO A 304 7.75 -34.93 -59.12
CA PRO A 304 7.75 -33.51 -58.82
C PRO A 304 8.13 -33.27 -57.35
N VAL A 305 9.16 -32.46 -57.12
CA VAL A 305 9.61 -32.09 -55.76
C VAL A 305 8.69 -31.00 -55.21
N GLN A 306 7.72 -31.39 -54.37
CA GLN A 306 6.69 -30.48 -53.85
C GLN A 306 7.21 -29.52 -52.76
N SER A 307 8.31 -29.87 -52.11
CA SER A 307 8.93 -29.03 -51.09
C SER A 307 10.42 -29.28 -51.02
N TRP A 308 11.17 -28.24 -50.63
CA TRP A 308 12.58 -28.37 -50.28
C TRP A 308 12.80 -27.77 -48.90
N THR A 309 13.70 -28.37 -48.14
CA THR A 309 14.09 -27.88 -46.83
C THR A 309 15.35 -27.03 -46.98
N SER A 310 15.24 -25.75 -46.68
CA SER A 310 16.39 -24.85 -46.58
C SER A 310 16.95 -24.92 -45.17
N ASN A 311 18.20 -25.34 -45.00
CA ASN A 311 18.89 -25.16 -43.73
C ASN A 311 19.14 -23.66 -43.48
N PRO A 312 19.23 -23.23 -42.22
CA PRO A 312 19.47 -21.84 -41.92
C PRO A 312 20.81 -21.37 -42.50
N ASN A 313 20.80 -20.18 -43.10
CA ASN A 313 21.98 -19.54 -43.69
C ASN A 313 22.73 -20.44 -44.71
N ASN A 314 22.00 -21.31 -45.42
CA ASN A 314 22.55 -22.10 -46.52
C ASN A 314 22.67 -21.22 -47.77
N THR A 315 23.91 -20.88 -48.14
CA THR A 315 24.19 -19.96 -49.25
C THR A 315 25.20 -20.58 -50.22
N SER A 316 25.05 -20.25 -51.50
CA SER A 316 25.96 -20.68 -52.56
C SER A 316 26.33 -19.51 -53.45
N GLY A 317 27.59 -19.48 -53.89
CA GLY A 317 28.11 -18.53 -54.85
C GLY A 317 28.67 -19.28 -56.07
N TYR A 318 28.52 -18.70 -57.24
CA TYR A 318 29.13 -19.23 -58.46
C TYR A 318 29.94 -18.12 -59.11
N TYR A 319 31.19 -18.45 -59.44
CA TYR A 319 32.10 -17.57 -60.12
C TYR A 319 32.54 -18.23 -61.43
N ASN A 320 32.51 -17.46 -62.52
CA ASN A 320 33.03 -17.86 -63.83
C ASN A 320 33.76 -16.67 -64.42
N GLU A 321 35.01 -16.91 -64.80
CA GLU A 321 35.80 -16.01 -65.62
C GLU A 321 36.08 -16.68 -66.96
N GLY A 322 36.03 -15.87 -68.02
CA GLY A 322 36.21 -16.36 -69.36
C GLY A 322 36.34 -15.22 -70.35
N HIS A 323 36.58 -15.60 -71.60
CA HIS A 323 36.67 -14.68 -72.72
C HIS A 323 35.87 -15.20 -73.90
N TYR A 324 35.54 -14.32 -74.83
CA TYR A 324 34.94 -14.74 -76.09
C TYR A 324 36.02 -15.25 -77.03
N ILE A 325 35.88 -16.49 -77.49
CA ILE A 325 36.62 -17.03 -78.62
C ILE A 325 35.79 -16.92 -79.89
N ILE A 326 36.47 -16.78 -81.02
CA ILE A 326 35.83 -16.68 -82.33
C ILE A 326 35.74 -18.09 -82.93
N GLU A 327 34.52 -18.51 -83.29
CA GLU A 327 34.25 -19.77 -83.97
C GLU A 327 33.76 -19.47 -85.39
N CYS A 328 34.57 -19.83 -86.40
CA CYS A 328 34.22 -19.60 -87.80
C CYS A 328 33.28 -20.73 -88.29
N ASN A 329 32.10 -20.40 -88.82
CA ASN A 329 31.14 -21.40 -89.31
C ASN A 329 31.11 -21.40 -90.85
N GLY A 330 31.24 -22.57 -91.46
CA GLY A 330 31.08 -22.77 -92.91
C GLY A 330 30.73 -24.22 -93.25
N ILE A 331 29.80 -24.41 -94.17
CA ILE A 331 29.58 -25.66 -94.91
C ILE A 331 29.91 -25.37 -96.37
N GLU A 332 30.77 -26.19 -96.97
CA GLU A 332 30.99 -26.15 -98.42
C GLU A 332 29.82 -26.83 -99.14
N LEU A 333 28.87 -26.03 -99.62
CA LEU A 333 27.87 -26.48 -100.60
C LEU A 333 27.95 -25.57 -101.83
N GLY A 334 28.62 -26.09 -102.86
CA GLY A 334 28.66 -25.46 -104.19
C GLY A 334 29.64 -24.29 -104.29
N GLY A 335 30.94 -24.59 -104.24
CA GLY A 335 32.04 -23.82 -104.84
C GLY A 335 31.98 -22.29 -104.77
N SER A 336 32.51 -21.72 -103.68
CA SER A 336 33.39 -20.53 -103.64
C SER A 336 33.65 -20.13 -102.17
N CYS A 337 34.30 -20.99 -101.39
CA CYS A 337 34.85 -20.63 -100.06
C CYS A 337 36.31 -21.07 -99.91
N SER A 338 37.06 -21.12 -101.01
CA SER A 338 38.47 -21.48 -101.02
C SER A 338 39.34 -20.21 -101.20
N GLY A 339 39.97 -19.75 -100.11
CA GLY A 339 41.21 -18.97 -100.19
C GLY A 339 41.22 -17.52 -99.67
N GLY A 340 40.18 -17.03 -98.97
CA GLY A 340 40.17 -15.68 -98.40
C GLY A 340 40.47 -15.67 -96.89
N GLN A 341 41.40 -14.83 -96.45
CA GLN A 341 41.60 -14.55 -95.01
C GLN A 341 40.50 -13.60 -94.52
N GLY A 342 39.68 -14.04 -93.56
CA GLY A 342 38.66 -13.21 -92.92
C GLY A 342 39.18 -12.58 -91.63
N TYR A 343 38.92 -11.28 -91.43
CA TYR A 343 39.22 -10.57 -90.18
C TYR A 343 37.91 -10.12 -89.51
N THR A 344 37.85 -10.15 -88.18
CA THR A 344 36.74 -9.52 -87.45
C THR A 344 36.79 -7.99 -87.63
N LEU A 345 35.68 -7.29 -87.32
CA LEU A 345 35.63 -5.82 -87.29
C LEU A 345 36.65 -5.20 -86.30
N GLY A 346 37.28 -6.02 -85.44
CA GLY A 346 38.34 -5.65 -84.50
C GLY A 346 39.74 -6.15 -84.87
N GLY A 347 39.94 -6.77 -86.03
CA GLY A 347 41.27 -7.15 -86.55
C GLY A 347 41.79 -8.54 -86.18
N GLU A 348 41.03 -9.38 -85.49
CA GLU A 348 41.44 -10.77 -85.21
C GLU A 348 41.17 -11.69 -86.41
N CYS A 349 42.16 -12.53 -86.77
CA CYS A 349 42.13 -13.39 -87.95
C CYS A 349 41.29 -14.65 -87.72
N CYS A 350 40.24 -14.87 -88.53
CA CYS A 350 39.36 -16.05 -88.50
C CYS A 350 39.75 -17.08 -89.59
N GLY A 351 41.04 -17.46 -89.66
CA GLY A 351 41.52 -18.49 -90.60
C GLY A 351 41.03 -18.34 -92.06
N ASN A 352 40.91 -19.47 -92.78
CA ASN A 352 40.47 -19.54 -94.18
C ASN A 352 38.95 -19.33 -94.37
N ALA A 353 38.30 -18.49 -93.56
CA ALA A 353 36.88 -18.17 -93.73
C ALA A 353 36.70 -17.09 -94.81
N ALA A 354 36.06 -17.46 -95.93
CA ALA A 354 35.83 -16.57 -97.05
C ALA A 354 34.91 -15.38 -96.69
N PHE A 355 35.14 -14.24 -97.36
CA PHE A 355 34.34 -13.03 -97.25
C PHE A 355 32.86 -13.36 -97.53
N MET A 356 31.98 -13.10 -96.55
CA MET A 356 30.55 -13.49 -96.44
C MET A 356 30.23 -14.80 -95.69
N CYS A 357 31.18 -15.45 -95.02
CA CYS A 357 30.89 -16.49 -94.02
C CYS A 357 30.82 -15.87 -92.62
N GLY A 358 29.66 -15.96 -91.97
CA GLY A 358 29.47 -15.40 -90.63
C GLY A 358 30.37 -16.07 -89.58
N TYR A 359 30.79 -15.31 -88.57
CA TYR A 359 31.46 -15.83 -87.38
C TYR A 359 30.48 -15.85 -86.21
N ASN A 360 30.62 -16.83 -85.33
CA ASN A 360 29.94 -16.83 -84.04
C ASN A 360 30.95 -16.47 -82.94
N LYS A 361 30.53 -15.61 -82.01
CA LYS A 361 31.25 -15.46 -80.74
C LYS A 361 30.79 -16.57 -79.81
N ARG A 362 31.72 -17.38 -79.33
CA ARG A 362 31.47 -18.41 -78.33
C ARG A 362 32.17 -18.03 -77.03
N TRP A 363 31.46 -18.11 -75.91
CA TRP A 363 32.07 -17.95 -74.59
C TRP A 363 32.99 -19.16 -74.30
N HIS A 364 34.25 -18.90 -73.98
CA HIS A 364 35.17 -19.89 -73.43
C HIS A 364 35.36 -19.58 -71.94
N THR A 365 35.12 -20.58 -71.10
CA THR A 365 35.32 -20.46 -69.65
C THR A 365 36.78 -20.80 -69.34
N ASP A 366 37.52 -19.80 -68.85
CA ASP A 366 38.92 -19.96 -68.47
C ASP A 366 39.04 -20.59 -67.09
N ASP A 367 38.16 -20.18 -66.16
CA ASP A 367 38.04 -20.75 -64.83
C ASP A 367 36.62 -20.61 -64.25
N SER A 368 36.22 -21.56 -63.42
CA SER A 368 34.94 -21.57 -62.74
C SER A 368 35.00 -22.38 -61.45
N TYR A 369 34.40 -21.83 -60.41
CA TYR A 369 34.26 -22.52 -59.13
C TYR A 369 32.94 -22.15 -58.44
N SER A 370 32.55 -23.00 -57.52
CA SER A 370 31.41 -22.80 -56.66
C SER A 370 31.84 -22.77 -55.20
N THR A 371 31.20 -21.92 -54.42
CA THR A 371 31.37 -21.85 -52.96
C THR A 371 30.05 -22.15 -52.30
N SER A 372 30.06 -22.90 -51.19
CA SER A 372 28.87 -23.19 -50.39
C SER A 372 29.17 -23.03 -48.91
N VAL A 373 28.23 -22.41 -48.19
CA VAL A 373 28.20 -22.38 -46.73
C VAL A 373 26.96 -23.13 -46.27
N THR A 374 27.15 -24.04 -45.32
CA THR A 374 26.05 -24.69 -44.62
C THR A 374 26.21 -24.51 -43.12
N GLU A 375 25.17 -23.98 -42.49
CA GLU A 375 25.04 -23.84 -41.05
C GLU A 375 23.83 -24.67 -40.59
N THR A 376 24.02 -25.44 -39.51
CA THR A 376 22.93 -26.20 -38.90
C THR A 376 23.00 -26.03 -37.39
N PHE A 377 21.83 -25.83 -36.78
CA PHE A 377 21.71 -25.62 -35.34
C PHE A 377 20.94 -26.79 -34.74
N ASN A 378 21.64 -27.63 -33.99
CA ASN A 378 21.02 -28.67 -33.19
C ASN A 378 20.38 -28.09 -31.92
N GLN A 379 19.62 -28.90 -31.19
CA GLN A 379 18.91 -28.44 -30.00
C GLN A 379 19.86 -27.89 -28.92
N SER A 380 20.99 -28.54 -28.68
CA SER A 380 21.96 -28.08 -27.68
C SER A 380 22.55 -26.69 -28.01
N GLN A 381 22.77 -26.40 -29.29
CA GLN A 381 23.25 -25.08 -29.73
C GLN A 381 22.17 -24.01 -29.56
N LYS A 382 20.89 -24.35 -29.82
CA LYS A 382 19.75 -23.45 -29.56
C LYS A 382 19.57 -23.17 -28.06
N ASP A 383 19.71 -24.20 -27.23
CA ASP A 383 19.67 -24.07 -25.77
C ASP A 383 20.83 -23.20 -25.27
N GLN A 384 22.03 -23.34 -25.86
CA GLN A 384 23.17 -22.48 -25.55
C GLN A 384 22.93 -21.00 -25.93
N ILE A 385 22.35 -20.74 -27.12
CA ILE A 385 21.96 -19.37 -27.53
C ILE A 385 20.92 -18.81 -26.54
N THR A 386 20.00 -19.64 -26.07
CA THR A 386 19.02 -19.28 -25.04
C THR A 386 19.70 -18.93 -23.71
N ASN A 387 20.68 -19.71 -23.26
CA ASN A 387 21.49 -19.40 -22.07
C ASN A 387 22.25 -18.08 -22.20
N ASN A 388 22.86 -17.82 -23.37
CA ASN A 388 23.53 -16.55 -23.63
C ASN A 388 22.55 -15.36 -23.59
N ASN A 389 21.37 -15.52 -24.19
CA ASN A 389 20.31 -14.52 -24.14
C ASN A 389 19.84 -14.26 -22.70
N ASN A 390 19.70 -15.31 -21.89
CA ASN A 390 19.36 -15.21 -20.48
C ASN A 390 20.40 -14.39 -19.70
N ILE A 391 21.68 -14.68 -19.89
CA ILE A 391 22.80 -13.92 -19.30
C ILE A 391 22.78 -12.47 -19.75
N ARG A 392 22.67 -12.21 -21.06
CA ARG A 392 22.59 -10.87 -21.63
C ARG A 392 21.43 -10.08 -21.04
N ASN A 393 20.24 -10.68 -20.99
CA ASN A 393 19.06 -10.03 -20.44
C ASN A 393 19.21 -9.75 -18.93
N ALA A 394 19.90 -10.62 -18.19
CA ALA A 394 20.17 -10.42 -16.76
C ALA A 394 21.11 -9.24 -16.52
N VAL A 395 22.10 -9.05 -17.40
CA VAL A 395 22.98 -7.89 -17.40
C VAL A 395 22.23 -6.60 -17.77
N LEU A 396 21.37 -6.66 -18.79
CA LEU A 396 20.71 -5.48 -19.36
C LEU A 396 19.41 -5.08 -18.64
N GLY A 397 19.01 -5.79 -17.58
CA GLY A 397 17.85 -5.45 -16.76
C GLY A 397 16.49 -5.93 -17.30
N GLY A 398 16.48 -6.89 -18.23
CA GLY A 398 15.26 -7.48 -18.80
C GLY A 398 14.94 -8.89 -18.32
N TYR A 399 15.74 -9.44 -17.41
CA TYR A 399 15.60 -10.82 -16.97
C TYR A 399 14.63 -10.96 -15.81
N ASN A 400 13.41 -11.38 -16.15
CA ASN A 400 12.33 -11.66 -15.22
C ASN A 400 11.93 -13.15 -15.28
N ALA A 401 12.87 -14.05 -15.57
CA ALA A 401 12.55 -15.48 -15.43
C ALA A 401 12.29 -15.75 -13.96
N ALA A 402 11.15 -16.38 -13.68
CA ALA A 402 10.80 -16.88 -12.37
C ALA A 402 11.81 -17.96 -11.99
N PHE A 403 12.93 -17.57 -11.38
CA PHE A 403 13.78 -18.56 -10.74
C PHE A 403 12.98 -19.22 -9.63
N GLY A 404 13.20 -20.53 -9.48
CA GLY A 404 12.83 -21.21 -8.24
C GLY A 404 13.40 -20.40 -7.09
N LEU A 405 12.53 -20.05 -6.15
CA LEU A 405 12.93 -19.39 -4.92
C LEU A 405 14.00 -20.25 -4.24
N SER A 406 14.97 -19.59 -3.60
CA SER A 406 15.99 -20.30 -2.81
C SER A 406 15.31 -21.19 -1.77
N SER A 407 16.01 -22.23 -1.29
CA SER A 407 15.51 -23.08 -0.20
C SER A 407 15.12 -22.27 1.05
N GLN A 408 15.74 -21.10 1.25
CA GLN A 408 15.42 -20.14 2.31
C GLN A 408 14.03 -19.49 2.13
N ALA A 409 13.61 -19.24 0.89
CA ALA A 409 12.25 -18.82 0.57
C ALA A 409 11.25 -19.99 0.46
N GLY A 410 11.67 -21.23 0.75
CA GLY A 410 10.76 -22.36 0.94
C GLY A 410 9.75 -22.16 2.09
N ASN A 411 10.04 -21.21 2.99
CA ASN A 411 9.14 -20.77 4.06
C ASN A 411 8.29 -19.54 3.67
N ALA A 412 8.28 -19.12 2.41
CA ALA A 412 7.48 -18.00 1.95
C ALA A 412 5.98 -18.37 1.88
N VAL A 413 5.11 -17.41 2.18
CA VAL A 413 3.69 -17.51 1.83
C VAL A 413 3.59 -17.66 0.31
N ALA A 414 2.80 -18.63 -0.14
CA ALA A 414 2.64 -18.94 -1.56
C ALA A 414 2.24 -17.68 -2.36
N GLY A 415 2.95 -17.41 -3.46
CA GLY A 415 2.70 -16.25 -4.32
C GLY A 415 3.12 -14.89 -3.76
N SER A 416 3.76 -14.82 -2.58
CA SER A 416 4.17 -13.55 -1.97
C SER A 416 5.53 -13.01 -2.46
N ALA A 417 6.29 -13.82 -3.19
CA ALA A 417 7.64 -13.46 -3.61
C ALA A 417 7.61 -12.45 -4.76
N THR A 418 8.27 -11.32 -4.56
CA THR A 418 8.43 -10.24 -5.53
C THR A 418 9.91 -10.07 -5.85
N VAL A 419 10.24 -9.97 -7.14
CA VAL A 419 11.61 -9.68 -7.59
C VAL A 419 11.94 -8.22 -7.29
N LEU A 420 13.07 -7.97 -6.64
CA LEU A 420 13.58 -6.63 -6.39
C LEU A 420 14.69 -6.24 -7.37
N GLU A 421 15.61 -7.17 -7.64
CA GLU A 421 16.80 -6.90 -8.45
C GLU A 421 17.36 -8.21 -9.01
N THR A 422 17.87 -8.17 -10.24
CA THR A 422 18.66 -9.26 -10.84
C THR A 422 20.01 -8.72 -11.30
N LYS A 423 21.10 -9.40 -10.94
CA LYS A 423 22.48 -9.06 -11.33
C LYS A 423 23.22 -10.29 -11.82
N ALA A 424 24.07 -10.11 -12.82
CA ALA A 424 24.96 -11.16 -13.32
C ALA A 424 26.40 -10.91 -12.88
N TRP A 425 27.13 -11.98 -12.58
CA TRP A 425 28.48 -11.94 -12.02
C TRP A 425 29.39 -12.94 -12.73
N LEU A 426 30.64 -12.55 -12.94
CA LEU A 426 31.72 -13.40 -13.44
C LEU A 426 32.87 -13.38 -12.43
N GLY A 427 33.17 -14.52 -11.81
CA GLY A 427 34.27 -14.64 -10.86
C GLY A 427 34.22 -13.61 -9.71
N GLY A 428 33.02 -13.24 -9.26
CA GLY A 428 32.81 -12.23 -8.21
C GLY A 428 32.76 -10.77 -8.70
N THR A 429 32.94 -10.50 -10.00
CA THR A 429 32.80 -9.16 -10.59
C THR A 429 31.43 -8.99 -11.24
N ALA A 430 30.72 -7.90 -10.92
CA ALA A 430 29.42 -7.60 -11.50
C ALA A 430 29.55 -7.24 -12.99
N LEU A 431 28.76 -7.92 -13.81
CA LEU A 431 28.58 -7.61 -15.22
C LEU A 431 27.51 -6.53 -15.37
N ASN A 432 27.74 -5.58 -16.25
CA ASN A 432 26.83 -4.49 -16.58
C ASN A 432 26.82 -4.24 -18.09
N SER A 433 25.93 -3.37 -18.55
CA SER A 433 25.73 -3.09 -19.98
C SER A 433 27.00 -2.64 -20.70
N SER A 434 27.96 -2.02 -20.01
CA SER A 434 29.19 -1.49 -20.60
C SER A 434 30.34 -2.50 -20.68
N ASN A 435 30.37 -3.52 -19.82
CA ASN A 435 31.55 -4.39 -19.70
C ASN A 435 31.26 -5.87 -20.00
N TRP A 436 30.00 -6.30 -20.05
CA TRP A 436 29.69 -7.73 -19.94
C TRP A 436 30.30 -8.57 -21.07
N TYR A 437 30.08 -8.19 -22.33
CA TYR A 437 30.49 -9.00 -23.48
C TYR A 437 32.02 -9.00 -23.69
N GLY A 438 32.68 -7.88 -23.35
CA GLY A 438 34.14 -7.77 -23.39
C GLY A 438 34.84 -8.53 -22.26
N SER A 439 34.16 -8.67 -21.11
CA SER A 439 34.67 -9.44 -19.96
C SER A 439 34.50 -10.96 -20.15
N LEU A 440 33.59 -11.38 -21.03
CA LEU A 440 33.36 -12.79 -21.36
C LEU A 440 34.31 -13.25 -22.48
N GLY A 441 35.07 -14.30 -22.19
CA GLY A 441 35.92 -15.03 -23.14
C GLY A 441 35.12 -15.97 -24.04
N LEU A 442 35.76 -17.05 -24.49
CA LEU A 442 35.12 -18.06 -25.36
C LEU A 442 34.08 -18.90 -24.62
N THR A 443 34.36 -19.24 -23.35
CA THR A 443 33.44 -19.96 -22.47
C THR A 443 33.61 -19.45 -21.05
N ASN A 444 32.50 -19.15 -20.37
CA ASN A 444 32.50 -18.65 -19.01
C ASN A 444 31.31 -19.18 -18.24
N GLN A 445 31.51 -19.40 -16.95
CA GLN A 445 30.42 -19.66 -16.03
C GLN A 445 29.97 -18.33 -15.40
N VAL A 446 28.72 -17.96 -15.61
CA VAL A 446 28.12 -16.70 -15.13
C VAL A 446 27.10 -17.01 -14.04
N GLN A 447 27.22 -16.31 -12.92
CA GLN A 447 26.28 -16.41 -11.82
C GLN A 447 25.23 -15.32 -11.95
N ILE A 448 23.96 -15.69 -12.07
CA ILE A 448 22.83 -14.78 -12.04
C ILE A 448 22.24 -14.83 -10.64
N GLN A 449 22.24 -13.70 -9.95
CA GLN A 449 21.66 -13.54 -8.63
C GLN A 449 20.42 -12.67 -8.72
N THR A 450 19.30 -13.18 -8.22
CA THR A 450 18.06 -12.42 -8.09
C THR A 450 17.70 -12.25 -6.63
N LYS A 451 17.53 -11.00 -6.22
CA LYS A 451 17.05 -10.60 -4.91
C LYS A 451 15.53 -10.63 -4.91
N TYR A 452 14.97 -11.37 -3.96
CA TYR A 452 13.54 -11.48 -3.73
C TYR A 452 13.16 -10.85 -2.41
N LYS A 453 11.94 -10.34 -2.35
CA LYS A 453 11.25 -9.99 -1.11
C LYS A 453 9.99 -10.85 -1.00
N TYR A 454 9.78 -11.49 0.13
CA TYR A 454 8.65 -12.40 0.37
C TYR A 454 8.06 -12.23 1.76
N ILE A 455 6.84 -12.72 1.96
CA ILE A 455 6.19 -12.76 3.28
C ILE A 455 6.59 -14.08 3.94
N ASP A 456 7.21 -14.00 5.11
CA ASP A 456 7.60 -15.18 5.87
C ASP A 456 6.37 -15.84 6.51
N SER A 457 6.11 -17.10 6.17
CA SER A 457 4.92 -17.82 6.63
C SER A 457 4.94 -18.09 8.13
N ALA A 458 6.11 -18.31 8.75
CA ALA A 458 6.21 -18.57 10.18
C ALA A 458 5.97 -17.31 11.01
N MET A 459 6.45 -16.15 10.54
CA MET A 459 6.18 -14.86 11.16
C MET A 459 4.72 -14.43 10.95
N GLN A 460 4.14 -14.71 9.78
CA GLN A 460 2.74 -14.43 9.52
C GLN A 460 1.80 -15.35 10.32
N ALA A 461 2.11 -16.64 10.47
CA ALA A 461 1.32 -17.56 11.28
C ALA A 461 1.35 -17.20 12.78
N LYS A 462 2.47 -16.66 13.28
CA LYS A 462 2.54 -16.14 14.66
C LYS A 462 1.61 -14.95 14.88
N ARG A 463 1.40 -14.10 13.87
CA ARG A 463 0.38 -13.03 13.91
C ARG A 463 -1.02 -13.62 14.05
N GLU A 464 -1.36 -14.63 13.26
CA GLU A 464 -2.69 -15.28 13.32
C GLU A 464 -2.97 -15.92 14.68
N LEU A 465 -1.97 -16.59 15.28
CA LEU A 465 -2.08 -17.15 16.63
C LEU A 465 -2.23 -16.09 17.72
N LEU A 466 -1.59 -14.92 17.58
CA LEU A 466 -1.72 -13.81 18.52
C LEU A 466 -3.04 -13.07 18.40
N ASP A 467 -3.55 -12.87 17.17
CA ASP A 467 -4.89 -12.31 16.93
C ASP A 467 -5.97 -13.19 17.60
N GLU A 468 -5.77 -14.51 17.62
CA GLU A 468 -6.63 -15.47 18.31
C GLU A 468 -6.47 -15.42 19.84
N TYR A 469 -5.23 -15.31 20.33
CA TYR A 469 -4.92 -15.23 21.76
C TYR A 469 -5.38 -13.91 22.39
N GLU A 470 -5.14 -12.75 21.77
CA GLU A 470 -5.59 -11.44 22.25
C GLU A 470 -7.12 -11.35 22.31
N ASN A 471 -7.83 -11.89 21.30
CA ASN A 471 -9.30 -11.98 21.34
C ASN A 471 -9.81 -12.88 22.47
N SER A 472 -9.03 -13.88 22.90
CA SER A 472 -9.38 -14.77 24.01
C SER A 472 -9.07 -14.16 25.38
N ASP A 473 -7.90 -13.52 25.55
CA ASP A 473 -7.43 -13.00 26.84
C ASP A 473 -8.14 -11.68 27.20
N TYR A 474 -8.43 -10.79 26.23
CA TYR A 474 -9.28 -9.61 26.49
C TYR A 474 -10.71 -10.00 26.90
N LYS A 475 -11.30 -11.03 26.27
CA LYS A 475 -12.61 -11.55 26.68
C LYS A 475 -12.56 -12.14 28.09
N HIS A 476 -11.49 -12.84 28.45
CA HIS A 476 -11.38 -13.46 29.77
C HIS A 476 -11.14 -12.43 30.87
N ARG A 477 -10.28 -11.43 30.64
CA ARG A 477 -9.95 -10.38 31.62
C ARG A 477 -11.10 -9.40 31.84
N LEU A 478 -11.89 -9.08 30.80
CA LEU A 478 -13.11 -8.27 30.96
C LEU A 478 -14.19 -9.03 31.76
N HIS A 479 -14.29 -10.36 31.59
CA HIS A 479 -15.19 -11.19 32.40
C HIS A 479 -14.76 -11.23 33.88
N VAL A 480 -13.47 -11.33 34.19
CA VAL A 480 -12.99 -11.35 35.58
C VAL A 480 -13.20 -9.99 36.28
N PHE A 481 -13.04 -8.87 35.56
CA PHE A 481 -13.27 -7.54 36.13
C PHE A 481 -14.78 -7.21 36.30
N VAL A 482 -15.64 -7.67 35.40
CA VAL A 482 -17.10 -7.39 35.45
C VAL A 482 -17.85 -8.36 36.37
N PHE A 483 -17.42 -9.62 36.51
CA PHE A 483 -18.07 -10.61 37.38
C PHE A 483 -17.43 -10.76 38.76
N GLY A 484 -16.20 -10.26 38.97
CA GLY A 484 -15.54 -10.25 40.29
C GLY A 484 -16.16 -9.28 41.30
N GLN A 485 -16.94 -8.28 40.86
CA GLN A 485 -17.65 -7.36 41.75
C GLN A 485 -19.10 -7.78 42.08
N SER A 486 -19.65 -8.81 41.42
CA SER A 486 -21.07 -9.17 41.58
C SER A 486 -21.36 -10.30 42.57
N VAL A 487 -20.34 -10.93 43.19
CA VAL A 487 -20.55 -12.14 44.01
C VAL A 487 -20.37 -11.92 45.52
N GLU A 488 -19.75 -10.83 45.97
CA GLU A 488 -19.63 -10.54 47.41
C GLU A 488 -20.69 -9.55 47.95
N GLY A 489 -21.56 -8.99 47.09
CA GLY A 489 -22.56 -7.99 47.48
C GLY A 489 -24.02 -8.47 47.59
N LEU A 490 -24.35 -9.71 47.22
CA LEU A 490 -25.75 -10.20 47.17
C LEU A 490 -26.02 -11.36 48.15
N GLY A 491 -25.34 -11.35 49.30
CA GLY A 491 -25.63 -12.20 50.45
C GLY A 491 -26.81 -11.72 51.29
N SER A 492 -27.90 -11.25 50.69
CA SER A 492 -29.16 -10.99 51.41
C SER A 492 -30.27 -10.68 50.42
N GLN A 493 -31.34 -11.49 50.48
CA GLN A 493 -32.58 -11.39 49.69
C GLN A 493 -32.56 -11.96 48.26
N VAL A 494 -32.75 -13.27 48.10
CA VAL A 494 -33.67 -13.77 47.07
C VAL A 494 -34.35 -15.05 47.57
N GLY A 495 -35.63 -14.92 47.94
CA GLY A 495 -36.55 -16.04 48.06
C GLY A 495 -36.90 -16.59 46.67
N ARG A 496 -36.99 -17.93 46.59
CA ARG A 496 -37.73 -18.76 45.62
C ARG A 496 -38.12 -18.10 44.29
N ILE A 497 -37.58 -18.63 43.19
CA ILE A 497 -38.38 -19.14 42.06
C ILE A 497 -37.58 -20.26 41.37
N ARG A 498 -38.12 -21.49 41.42
CA ARG A 498 -37.75 -22.59 40.52
C ARG A 498 -38.39 -22.32 39.16
N ARG A 499 -37.67 -22.53 38.04
CA ARG A 499 -38.20 -23.24 36.85
C ARG A 499 -37.13 -23.53 35.78
N ARG A 500 -36.97 -24.83 35.53
CA ARG A 500 -36.64 -25.57 34.28
C ARG A 500 -35.97 -24.83 33.12
N ILE A 501 -34.76 -25.31 32.81
CA ILE A 501 -34.09 -25.23 31.50
C ILE A 501 -34.69 -26.31 30.58
N PRO A 502 -35.01 -26.00 29.31
CA PRO A 502 -34.90 -26.97 28.23
C PRO A 502 -33.75 -26.61 27.29
N SER A 503 -32.89 -27.60 27.06
CA SER A 503 -31.85 -27.61 26.03
C SER A 503 -32.44 -27.41 24.64
N LYS A 504 -31.82 -26.58 23.79
CA LYS A 504 -31.95 -26.72 22.33
C LYS A 504 -30.65 -26.39 21.61
N THR A 505 -30.43 -27.26 20.64
CA THR A 505 -29.26 -27.52 19.82
C THR A 505 -29.03 -26.48 18.72
N VAL A 506 -27.75 -26.37 18.36
CA VAL A 506 -27.10 -25.77 17.18
C VAL A 506 -27.95 -25.71 15.90
N GLY A 507 -27.91 -24.55 15.22
CA GLY A 507 -28.41 -24.36 13.87
C GLY A 507 -27.83 -23.09 13.23
N THR A 508 -27.13 -23.28 12.13
CA THR A 508 -26.41 -22.32 11.26
C THR A 508 -27.29 -21.29 10.56
N GLY A 509 -26.76 -20.09 10.30
CA GLY A 509 -27.06 -19.33 9.07
C GLY A 509 -27.56 -17.89 9.20
N THR A 510 -26.73 -16.97 8.66
CA THR A 510 -27.08 -15.73 7.93
C THR A 510 -27.71 -14.51 8.64
N ASN A 511 -26.89 -13.47 8.74
CA ASN A 511 -27.15 -12.04 8.50
C ASN A 511 -28.57 -11.48 8.71
N LYS A 512 -28.72 -10.63 9.74
CA LYS A 512 -29.13 -9.20 9.63
C LYS A 512 -29.23 -8.60 11.04
N THR A 513 -28.24 -7.79 11.41
CA THR A 513 -28.27 -6.99 12.64
C THR A 513 -29.02 -5.69 12.36
N ASN A 514 -30.29 -5.61 12.77
CA ASN A 514 -30.98 -4.33 12.94
C ASN A 514 -30.69 -3.83 14.36
N TYR A 515 -29.99 -2.71 14.45
CA TYR A 515 -29.91 -1.92 15.67
C TYR A 515 -31.27 -1.27 15.91
N ASN A 516 -31.84 -1.48 17.10
CA ASN A 516 -32.82 -0.55 17.67
C ASN A 516 -32.46 -0.34 19.14
N LEU A 517 -31.81 0.79 19.40
CA LEU A 517 -31.78 1.43 20.71
C LEU A 517 -33.18 1.96 21.00
N GLN A 518 -33.75 1.59 22.15
CA GLN A 518 -34.72 2.44 22.84
C GLN A 518 -34.27 2.59 24.30
N LEU A 519 -34.36 3.84 24.75
CA LEU A 519 -33.93 4.44 26.02
C LEU A 519 -34.37 3.68 27.26
#